data_AF-A0A5M3XA52-F1
#
_entry.id   AF-A0A5M3XA52-F1
#
_cell.length_a   1.000
_cell.length_b   1.000
_cell.length_c   1.000
_cell.angle_alpha   90.00
_cell.angle_beta   90.00
_cell.angle_gamma   90.00
#
_symmetry.space_group_name_H-M   'P 1'
#
loop_
_entity.id
_entity.type
_entity.pdbx_description
1 polymer ?
#
loop_
_entity_poly.entity_id
_entity_poly.type
_entity_poly.pdbx_seq_one_letter_code
_entity_poly.pdbx_strand_id
1 'polypeptide(L)'
;MKVPSVKVPGLRRRKVNDLPGVTAVARIDRRTKRLTKRLKAGEIAIIDHVDVDRVSAEALVACGASAVVNVASSISGRYPNLGPQILVEAGVTLVDNASPELFERVRDGDLVRVHEGVVYLDEEPAGKGEIETAESIGAAMTEARAGLSLQIEAFTVNTMEYVRRERDLLIDGVGVPEIQTVMDGRHVLIVVRGYHYKEDLAALRPYIREYRPIMVGVDGGADALLEAGYKPDVIVGDFDSVSDGALTCGAELVVHAYRDGRAPGLERVHKLGHDAVLFPAAATSEDIAMLLADETGAALIVAVGTHATLIEFLDKGRAGMASTFLTRLRLGSKLIDAKGVSRLYRSRISTASLLLLVASTLVTIGVVLFKAPVGKIWLDGLQDTWNGFIFWVVGLFS
;
A
#
# COMPACT_ATOMS: atom_id res chain seq x y z
N MET A 1 78.80 22.72 -3.88
CA MET A 1 77.76 23.15 -4.84
C MET A 1 76.41 22.66 -4.31
N LYS A 2 75.58 23.56 -3.76
CA LYS A 2 74.21 23.23 -3.34
C LYS A 2 73.27 23.53 -4.51
N VAL A 3 72.56 22.53 -5.00
CA VAL A 3 71.53 22.69 -6.02
C VAL A 3 70.27 23.25 -5.34
N PRO A 4 69.63 24.32 -5.82
CA PRO A 4 68.40 24.82 -5.22
C PRO A 4 67.21 24.00 -5.70
N SER A 5 66.46 23.43 -4.75
CA SER A 5 65.15 22.82 -5.01
C SER A 5 64.10 23.91 -5.19
N VAL A 6 63.56 24.05 -6.39
CA VAL A 6 62.40 24.91 -6.67
C VAL A 6 61.15 24.23 -6.10
N LYS A 7 60.59 24.79 -5.03
CA LYS A 7 59.25 24.43 -4.56
C LYS A 7 58.24 25.19 -5.41
N VAL A 8 57.49 24.47 -6.24
CA VAL A 8 56.32 25.02 -6.96
C VAL A 8 55.15 25.07 -5.98
N PRO A 9 54.61 26.25 -5.63
CA PRO A 9 53.42 26.35 -4.80
C PRO A 9 52.18 26.42 -5.69
N GLY A 10 51.31 25.40 -5.64
CA GLY A 10 50.00 25.51 -6.29
C GLY A 10 49.37 24.22 -6.79
N LEU A 11 49.21 23.21 -5.93
CA LEU A 11 48.17 22.20 -6.14
C LEU A 11 47.27 22.22 -4.90
N ARG A 12 46.40 23.24 -4.85
CA ARG A 12 45.23 23.23 -3.97
C ARG A 12 44.36 22.07 -4.46
N ARG A 13 44.32 20.99 -3.69
CA ARG A 13 43.34 19.90 -3.84
C ARG A 13 41.95 20.55 -3.94
N ARG A 14 41.34 20.50 -5.12
CA ARG A 14 40.02 21.09 -5.36
C ARG A 14 39.06 20.35 -4.44
N LYS A 15 38.31 21.05 -3.59
CA LYS A 15 37.32 20.40 -2.74
C LYS A 15 36.30 19.71 -3.66
N VAL A 16 35.99 18.44 -3.38
CA VAL A 16 35.02 17.62 -4.15
C VAL A 16 33.68 18.35 -4.36
N ASN A 17 33.32 19.24 -3.43
CA ASN A 17 32.10 20.06 -3.48
C ASN A 17 32.04 21.13 -4.60
N ASP A 18 33.14 21.45 -5.30
CA ASP A 18 33.16 22.44 -6.39
C ASP A 18 33.10 21.82 -7.79
N LEU A 19 32.98 20.49 -7.89
CA LEU A 19 32.87 19.78 -9.16
C LEU A 19 31.40 19.66 -9.57
N PRO A 20 31.07 19.78 -10.87
CA PRO A 20 29.69 19.66 -11.33
C PRO A 20 29.14 18.24 -11.05
N GLY A 21 27.83 18.17 -10.87
CA GLY A 21 27.09 16.93 -10.60
C GLY A 21 26.49 16.89 -9.20
N VAL A 22 25.82 15.77 -8.91
CA VAL A 22 25.19 15.52 -7.60
C VAL A 22 26.20 14.79 -6.72
N THR A 23 26.66 15.44 -5.64
CA THR A 23 27.55 14.81 -4.66
C THR A 23 26.78 14.57 -3.37
N ALA A 24 26.62 13.31 -2.98
CA ALA A 24 25.95 12.95 -1.73
C ALA A 24 26.37 11.56 -1.26
N VAL A 25 25.91 11.20 -0.06
CA VAL A 25 26.11 9.86 0.49
C VAL A 25 25.34 8.84 -0.34
N ALA A 26 26.00 7.76 -0.73
CA ALA A 26 25.39 6.62 -1.40
C ALA A 26 24.75 5.67 -0.38
N ARG A 27 23.53 5.25 -0.66
CA ARG A 27 22.93 4.03 -0.10
C ARG A 27 22.89 2.99 -1.18
N ILE A 28 23.34 1.78 -0.86
CA ILE A 28 23.44 0.70 -1.84
C ILE A 28 22.77 -0.56 -1.31
N ASP A 29 21.87 -1.13 -2.10
CA ASP A 29 21.22 -2.41 -1.80
C ASP A 29 20.65 -2.98 -3.10
N ARG A 30 20.70 -4.30 -3.26
CA ARG A 30 20.05 -4.97 -4.40
C ARG A 30 18.52 -5.00 -4.25
N ARG A 31 18.00 -4.79 -3.05
CA ARG A 31 16.55 -4.72 -2.80
C ARG A 31 16.14 -3.30 -2.47
N THR A 32 15.49 -2.62 -3.42
CA THR A 32 14.97 -1.26 -3.27
C THR A 32 14.14 -1.07 -1.99
N LYS A 33 13.28 -2.06 -1.66
CA LYS A 33 12.46 -2.10 -0.42
C LYS A 33 13.28 -2.01 0.87
N ARG A 34 14.52 -2.54 0.88
CA ARG A 34 15.43 -2.45 2.05
C ARG A 34 16.18 -1.13 2.05
N LEU A 35 16.58 -0.64 0.88
CA LEU A 35 17.26 0.64 0.72
C LEU A 35 16.40 1.80 1.21
N THR A 36 15.12 1.87 0.82
CA THR A 36 14.23 2.98 1.18
C THR A 36 13.98 3.10 2.69
N LYS A 37 14.19 2.03 3.47
CA LYS A 37 14.14 2.11 4.94
C LYS A 37 15.31 2.89 5.56
N ARG A 38 16.41 3.05 4.81
CA ARG A 38 17.67 3.65 5.28
C ARG A 38 18.04 4.93 4.52
N LEU A 39 17.45 5.14 3.35
CA LEU A 39 17.66 6.31 2.50
C LEU A 39 17.16 7.59 3.17
N LYS A 40 18.01 8.62 3.19
CA LYS A 40 17.65 9.95 3.69
C LYS A 40 17.53 10.95 2.55
N ALA A 41 16.81 12.04 2.81
CA ALA A 41 16.65 13.12 1.86
C ALA A 41 18.01 13.69 1.43
N GLY A 42 18.18 13.86 0.13
CA GLY A 42 19.42 14.33 -0.52
C GLY A 42 20.49 13.26 -0.72
N GLU A 43 20.27 12.01 -0.35
CA GLU A 43 21.20 10.90 -0.60
C GLU A 43 21.00 10.29 -2.01
N ILE A 44 22.02 9.58 -2.49
CA ILE A 44 22.00 8.88 -3.79
C ILE A 44 21.66 7.41 -3.54
N ALA A 45 20.66 6.89 -4.26
CA ALA A 45 20.30 5.48 -4.21
C ALA A 45 21.01 4.71 -5.33
N ILE A 46 21.77 3.66 -4.98
CA ILE A 46 22.35 2.70 -5.92
C ILE A 46 21.58 1.38 -5.78
N ILE A 47 20.90 0.98 -6.86
CA ILE A 47 19.97 -0.15 -6.87
C ILE A 47 20.31 -1.15 -7.98
N ASP A 48 19.76 -2.35 -7.84
CA ASP A 48 19.77 -3.41 -8.85
C ASP A 48 18.31 -3.88 -9.02
N HIS A 49 17.54 -3.11 -9.79
CA HIS A 49 16.09 -3.31 -9.91
C HIS A 49 15.66 -3.30 -11.37
N VAL A 50 15.44 -4.48 -11.95
CA VAL A 50 14.85 -4.62 -13.29
C VAL A 50 13.40 -4.14 -13.26
N ASP A 51 13.00 -3.35 -14.27
CA ASP A 51 11.64 -2.82 -14.42
C ASP A 51 11.17 -2.08 -13.16
N VAL A 52 11.80 -0.93 -12.88
CA VAL A 52 11.45 -0.11 -11.70
C VAL A 52 9.96 0.21 -11.74
N ASP A 53 9.21 -0.40 -10.85
CA ASP A 53 7.78 -0.18 -10.74
C ASP A 53 7.47 1.19 -10.12
N ARG A 54 6.21 1.59 -10.21
CA ARG A 54 5.76 2.88 -9.68
C ARG A 54 5.87 2.95 -8.15
N VAL A 55 5.59 1.86 -7.42
CA VAL A 55 5.65 1.85 -5.95
C VAL A 55 7.07 2.12 -5.47
N SER A 56 8.05 1.51 -6.10
CA SER A 56 9.47 1.66 -5.81
C SER A 56 9.97 3.06 -6.16
N ALA A 57 9.55 3.60 -7.31
CA ALA A 57 9.85 4.98 -7.69
C ALA A 57 9.26 6.00 -6.71
N GLU A 58 7.96 5.89 -6.38
CA GLU A 58 7.30 6.76 -5.40
C GLU A 58 7.96 6.67 -4.02
N ALA A 59 8.39 5.49 -3.59
CA ALA A 59 9.11 5.32 -2.33
C ALA A 59 10.48 6.03 -2.34
N LEU A 60 11.24 5.93 -3.43
CA LEU A 60 12.52 6.64 -3.60
C LEU A 60 12.32 8.17 -3.62
N VAL A 61 11.28 8.65 -4.32
CA VAL A 61 10.90 10.07 -4.34
C VAL A 61 10.48 10.55 -2.96
N ALA A 62 9.66 9.78 -2.24
CA ALA A 62 9.19 10.12 -0.90
C ALA A 62 10.33 10.20 0.12
N CYS A 63 11.38 9.36 -0.03
CA CYS A 63 12.60 9.46 0.75
C CYS A 63 13.44 10.71 0.41
N GLY A 64 13.17 11.37 -0.71
CA GLY A 64 13.90 12.55 -1.18
C GLY A 64 15.25 12.21 -1.83
N ALA A 65 15.34 11.10 -2.56
CA ALA A 65 16.57 10.72 -3.28
C ALA A 65 17.00 11.85 -4.25
N SER A 66 18.28 12.23 -4.23
CA SER A 66 18.79 13.27 -5.15
C SER A 66 19.16 12.69 -6.52
N ALA A 67 19.59 11.43 -6.55
CA ALA A 67 19.81 10.66 -7.76
C ALA A 67 19.57 9.17 -7.50
N VAL A 68 19.20 8.44 -8.54
CA VAL A 68 19.07 6.98 -8.55
C VAL A 68 20.00 6.45 -9.62
N VAL A 69 20.90 5.56 -9.23
CA VAL A 69 21.78 4.82 -10.14
C VAL A 69 21.33 3.37 -10.13
N ASN A 70 20.72 2.92 -11.22
CA ASN A 70 20.29 1.54 -11.37
C ASN A 70 21.31 0.78 -12.23
N VAL A 71 21.80 -0.33 -11.70
CA VAL A 71 22.68 -1.25 -12.43
C VAL A 71 21.89 -2.11 -13.42
N ALA A 72 20.64 -2.40 -13.10
CA ALA A 72 19.73 -3.10 -13.98
C ALA A 72 19.06 -2.12 -14.96
N SER A 73 18.39 -2.67 -15.98
CA SER A 73 17.53 -1.89 -16.88
C SER A 73 16.22 -1.53 -16.19
N SER A 74 15.96 -0.24 -16.06
CA SER A 74 14.72 0.26 -15.45
C SER A 74 13.50 0.08 -16.37
N ILE A 75 13.70 -0.08 -17.69
CA ILE A 75 12.68 -0.45 -18.67
C ILE A 75 13.23 -1.58 -19.55
N SER A 76 12.94 -2.83 -19.19
CA SER A 76 13.54 -3.99 -19.85
C SER A 76 12.92 -4.32 -21.22
N GLY A 77 11.92 -3.54 -21.68
CA GLY A 77 11.16 -3.80 -22.91
C GLY A 77 10.06 -4.86 -22.78
N ARG A 78 9.85 -5.45 -21.60
CA ARG A 78 8.79 -6.47 -21.41
C ARG A 78 7.39 -5.88 -21.50
N TYR A 79 7.20 -4.70 -20.91
CA TYR A 79 5.95 -3.96 -20.87
C TYR A 79 6.26 -2.50 -20.49
N PRO A 80 5.37 -1.54 -20.76
CA PRO A 80 5.59 -0.16 -20.38
C PRO A 80 5.35 0.05 -18.87
N ASN A 81 6.39 0.34 -18.09
CA ASN A 81 6.33 0.64 -16.64
C ASN A 81 6.53 2.14 -16.34
N LEU A 82 5.88 2.65 -15.29
CA LEU A 82 5.86 4.09 -15.00
C LEU A 82 6.99 4.60 -14.10
N GLY A 83 7.73 3.72 -13.42
CA GLY A 83 8.69 4.13 -12.40
C GLY A 83 9.77 5.12 -12.87
N PRO A 84 10.44 4.89 -14.02
CA PRO A 84 11.46 5.81 -14.53
C PRO A 84 10.93 7.21 -14.81
N GLN A 85 9.73 7.30 -15.39
CA GLN A 85 9.07 8.58 -15.66
C GLN A 85 8.80 9.36 -14.37
N ILE A 86 8.33 8.67 -13.31
CA ILE A 86 8.05 9.28 -12.01
C ILE A 86 9.33 9.85 -11.37
N LEU A 87 10.45 9.13 -11.46
CA LEU A 87 11.73 9.61 -10.94
C LEU A 87 12.17 10.90 -11.64
N VAL A 88 12.16 10.90 -12.97
CA VAL A 88 12.59 12.05 -13.77
C VAL A 88 11.66 13.26 -13.60
N GLU A 89 10.34 13.05 -13.60
CA GLU A 89 9.36 14.12 -13.36
C GLU A 89 9.46 14.73 -11.95
N ALA A 90 9.85 13.93 -10.95
CA ALA A 90 10.13 14.41 -9.60
C ALA A 90 11.49 15.14 -9.46
N GLY A 91 12.25 15.27 -10.55
CA GLY A 91 13.57 15.92 -10.56
C GLY A 91 14.70 15.06 -10.01
N VAL A 92 14.49 13.75 -9.87
CA VAL A 92 15.53 12.81 -9.45
C VAL A 92 16.37 12.44 -10.67
N THR A 93 17.69 12.64 -10.59
CA THR A 93 18.59 12.23 -11.68
C THR A 93 18.62 10.70 -11.76
N LEU A 94 18.19 10.12 -12.88
CA LEU A 94 18.22 8.68 -13.12
C LEU A 94 19.39 8.32 -14.04
N VAL A 95 20.30 7.49 -13.54
CA VAL A 95 21.34 6.83 -14.33
C VAL A 95 21.00 5.35 -14.42
N ASP A 96 20.65 4.88 -15.60
CA ASP A 96 20.21 3.50 -15.85
C ASP A 96 21.32 2.65 -16.49
N ASN A 97 21.17 1.32 -16.48
CA ASN A 97 22.13 0.38 -17.05
C ASN A 97 23.58 0.62 -16.57
N ALA A 98 23.73 1.00 -15.29
CA ALA A 98 25.02 1.32 -14.72
C ALA A 98 25.89 0.06 -14.54
N SER A 99 27.21 0.23 -14.52
CA SER A 99 28.14 -0.89 -14.46
C SER A 99 27.97 -1.72 -13.17
N PRO A 100 27.81 -3.06 -13.24
CA PRO A 100 27.62 -3.91 -12.06
C PRO A 100 28.74 -3.85 -11.02
N GLU A 101 29.94 -3.47 -11.44
CA GLU A 101 31.12 -3.26 -10.59
C GLU A 101 30.88 -2.21 -9.49
N LEU A 102 29.84 -1.37 -9.62
CA LEU A 102 29.42 -0.44 -8.56
C LEU A 102 29.15 -1.16 -7.23
N PHE A 103 28.57 -2.36 -7.25
CA PHE A 103 28.31 -3.14 -6.03
C PHE A 103 29.59 -3.72 -5.39
N GLU A 104 30.69 -3.77 -6.12
CA GLU A 104 31.99 -4.21 -5.61
C GLU A 104 32.83 -3.04 -5.09
N ARG A 105 32.70 -1.87 -5.73
CA ARG A 105 33.56 -0.71 -5.50
C ARG A 105 32.97 0.33 -4.54
N VAL A 106 31.65 0.48 -4.47
CA VAL A 106 30.98 1.45 -3.61
C VAL A 106 30.38 0.75 -2.39
N ARG A 107 30.64 1.30 -1.21
CA ARG A 107 30.08 0.82 0.06
C ARG A 107 28.93 1.73 0.50
N ASP A 108 28.04 1.15 1.29
CA ASP A 108 26.94 1.92 1.89
C ASP A 108 27.48 2.99 2.84
N GLY A 109 27.11 4.24 2.61
CA GLY A 109 27.62 5.39 3.35
C GLY A 109 28.77 6.14 2.68
N ASP A 110 29.29 5.65 1.56
CA ASP A 110 30.34 6.34 0.82
C ASP A 110 29.85 7.66 0.24
N LEU A 111 30.73 8.66 0.18
CA LEU A 111 30.44 9.91 -0.52
C LEU A 111 30.74 9.72 -2.01
N VAL A 112 29.71 9.78 -2.85
CA VAL A 112 29.83 9.61 -4.30
C VAL A 112 29.38 10.86 -5.03
N ARG A 113 29.94 11.07 -6.22
CA ARG A 113 29.51 12.11 -7.15
C ARG A 113 28.98 11.50 -8.43
N VAL A 114 27.77 11.86 -8.83
CA VAL A 114 27.16 11.45 -10.10
C VAL A 114 27.18 12.63 -11.05
N HIS A 115 27.83 12.46 -12.20
CA HIS A 115 27.92 13.50 -13.24
C HIS A 115 27.98 12.86 -14.62
N GLU A 116 27.10 13.30 -15.53
CA GLU A 116 27.07 12.84 -16.93
C GLU A 116 27.05 11.30 -17.06
N GLY A 117 26.29 10.62 -16.21
CA GLY A 117 26.14 9.17 -16.21
C GLY A 117 27.31 8.41 -15.57
N VAL A 118 28.33 9.11 -15.07
CA VAL A 118 29.48 8.50 -14.39
C VAL A 118 29.36 8.70 -12.88
N VAL A 119 29.55 7.61 -12.14
CA VAL A 119 29.64 7.60 -10.68
C VAL A 119 31.12 7.67 -10.30
N TYR A 120 31.49 8.65 -9.49
CA TYR A 120 32.84 8.84 -8.98
C TYR A 120 32.88 8.56 -7.48
N LEU A 121 33.88 7.77 -7.07
CA LEU A 121 34.29 7.66 -5.67
C LEU A 121 35.57 8.48 -5.54
N ASP A 122 35.52 9.55 -4.73
CA ASP A 122 36.53 10.61 -4.75
C ASP A 122 36.72 11.21 -6.16
N GLU A 123 37.88 10.97 -6.79
CA GLU A 123 38.21 11.43 -8.15
C GLU A 123 38.24 10.28 -9.18
N GLU A 124 38.05 9.04 -8.75
CA GLU A 124 38.12 7.87 -9.63
C GLU A 124 36.73 7.44 -10.12
N PRO A 125 36.55 7.15 -11.41
CA PRO A 125 35.30 6.61 -11.92
C PRO A 125 35.08 5.21 -11.34
N ALA A 126 34.00 5.05 -10.56
CA ALA A 126 33.57 3.81 -9.93
C ALA A 126 32.71 2.96 -10.89
N GLY A 127 31.90 3.62 -11.72
CA GLY A 127 31.06 2.99 -12.73
C GLY A 127 30.41 4.02 -13.66
N LYS A 128 29.77 3.55 -14.72
CA LYS A 128 29.09 4.38 -15.72
C LYS A 128 27.77 3.73 -16.12
N GLY A 129 26.76 4.56 -16.35
CA GLY A 129 25.50 4.20 -16.99
C GLY A 129 25.03 5.28 -17.95
N GLU A 130 23.76 5.24 -18.28
CA GLU A 130 23.07 6.12 -19.23
C GLU A 130 22.17 7.08 -18.47
N ILE A 131 22.24 8.39 -18.74
CA ILE A 131 21.29 9.32 -18.13
C ILE A 131 19.96 9.19 -18.86
N GLU A 132 18.92 8.90 -18.09
CA GLU A 132 17.56 8.87 -18.61
C GLU A 132 16.95 10.27 -18.67
N THR A 133 16.32 10.58 -19.80
CA THR A 133 15.53 11.80 -20.01
C THR A 133 14.07 11.42 -20.28
N ALA A 134 13.18 12.41 -20.27
CA ALA A 134 11.78 12.18 -20.62
C ALA A 134 11.63 11.60 -22.06
N GLU A 135 12.52 12.01 -22.97
CA GLU A 135 12.54 11.53 -24.35
C GLU A 135 13.02 10.08 -24.46
N SER A 136 14.13 9.70 -23.79
CA SER A 136 14.64 8.32 -23.81
C SER A 136 13.64 7.36 -23.18
N ILE A 137 13.05 7.74 -22.03
CA ILE A 137 11.99 6.99 -21.36
C ILE A 137 10.79 6.83 -22.29
N GLY A 138 10.34 7.90 -22.95
CA GLY A 138 9.21 7.85 -23.88
C GLY A 138 9.43 6.90 -25.07
N ALA A 139 10.66 6.87 -25.60
CA ALA A 139 11.05 5.95 -26.66
C ALA A 139 11.04 4.49 -26.16
N ALA A 140 11.69 4.21 -25.02
CA ALA A 140 11.74 2.88 -24.42
C ALA A 140 10.33 2.36 -24.07
N MET A 141 9.45 3.22 -23.55
CA MET A 141 8.05 2.89 -23.28
C MET A 141 7.27 2.52 -24.54
N THR A 142 7.57 3.17 -25.67
CA THR A 142 6.93 2.86 -26.95
C THR A 142 7.38 1.51 -27.48
N GLU A 143 8.67 1.20 -27.36
CA GLU A 143 9.21 -0.12 -27.72
C GLU A 143 8.64 -1.22 -26.81
N ALA A 144 8.58 -0.98 -25.50
CA ALA A 144 8.07 -1.94 -24.53
C ALA A 144 6.59 -2.31 -24.74
N ARG A 145 5.78 -1.45 -25.39
CA ARG A 145 4.41 -1.78 -25.80
C ARG A 145 4.36 -2.95 -26.79
N ALA A 146 5.36 -3.10 -27.66
CA ALA A 146 5.44 -4.25 -28.56
C ALA A 146 5.69 -5.56 -27.80
N GLY A 147 6.40 -5.51 -26.67
CA GLY A 147 6.65 -6.65 -25.79
C GLY A 147 5.41 -7.19 -25.06
N LEU A 148 4.33 -6.39 -24.97
CA LEU A 148 3.11 -6.72 -24.25
C LEU A 148 2.43 -7.99 -24.78
N SER A 149 2.41 -8.18 -26.11
CA SER A 149 1.79 -9.35 -26.74
C SER A 149 2.43 -10.66 -26.25
N LEU A 150 3.76 -10.70 -26.13
CA LEU A 150 4.48 -11.85 -25.60
C LEU A 150 4.18 -12.09 -24.12
N GLN A 151 3.99 -11.03 -23.33
CA GLN A 151 3.61 -11.18 -21.91
C GLN A 151 2.19 -11.74 -21.76
N ILE A 152 1.25 -11.36 -22.63
CA ILE A 152 -0.12 -11.89 -22.60
C ILE A 152 -0.15 -13.38 -22.99
N GLU A 153 0.63 -13.78 -23.99
CA GLU A 153 0.76 -15.19 -24.35
C GLU A 153 1.35 -16.01 -23.19
N ALA A 154 2.44 -15.52 -22.59
CA ALA A 154 3.05 -16.14 -21.42
C ALA A 154 2.08 -16.21 -20.22
N PHE A 155 1.28 -15.16 -19.99
CA PHE A 155 0.23 -15.15 -18.98
C PHE A 155 -0.78 -16.28 -19.19
N THR A 156 -1.19 -16.55 -20.42
CA THR A 156 -2.15 -17.61 -20.75
C THR A 156 -1.60 -19.00 -20.38
N VAL A 157 -0.35 -19.29 -20.76
CA VAL A 157 0.32 -20.57 -20.45
C VAL A 157 0.45 -20.75 -18.93
N ASN A 158 0.93 -19.72 -18.23
CA ASN A 158 1.12 -19.76 -16.77
C ASN A 158 -0.22 -19.89 -16.02
N THR A 159 -1.27 -19.25 -16.52
CA THR A 159 -2.61 -19.32 -15.92
C THR A 159 -3.17 -20.74 -16.03
N MET A 160 -3.01 -21.40 -17.17
CA MET A 160 -3.44 -22.79 -17.33
C MET A 160 -2.68 -23.74 -16.41
N GLU A 161 -1.39 -23.52 -16.20
CA GLU A 161 -0.61 -24.28 -15.24
C GLU A 161 -1.08 -24.04 -13.80
N TYR A 162 -1.34 -22.79 -13.43
CA TYR A 162 -1.85 -22.44 -12.12
C TYR A 162 -3.23 -23.07 -11.84
N VAL A 163 -4.18 -23.01 -12.79
CA VAL A 163 -5.50 -23.67 -12.65
C VAL A 163 -5.34 -25.17 -12.40
N ARG A 164 -4.43 -25.84 -13.12
CA ARG A 164 -4.18 -27.28 -12.90
C ARG A 164 -3.62 -27.57 -11.51
N ARG A 165 -2.76 -26.70 -10.99
CA ARG A 165 -2.12 -26.87 -9.68
C ARG A 165 -3.07 -26.51 -8.52
N GLU A 166 -3.83 -25.43 -8.63
CA GLU A 166 -4.63 -24.85 -7.54
C GLU A 166 -6.15 -25.06 -7.71
N ARG A 167 -6.56 -26.03 -8.54
CA ARG A 167 -7.98 -26.31 -8.83
C ARG A 167 -8.83 -26.43 -7.56
N ASP A 168 -8.41 -27.26 -6.61
CA ASP A 168 -9.23 -27.59 -5.45
C ASP A 168 -9.39 -26.38 -4.51
N LEU A 169 -8.36 -25.53 -4.38
CA LEU A 169 -8.46 -24.28 -3.65
C LEU A 169 -9.40 -23.30 -4.36
N LEU A 170 -9.28 -23.14 -5.68
CA LEU A 170 -10.05 -22.16 -6.47
C LEU A 170 -11.51 -22.54 -6.70
N ILE A 171 -11.82 -23.83 -6.83
CA ILE A 171 -13.17 -24.32 -7.15
C ILE A 171 -13.90 -24.73 -5.87
N ASP A 172 -13.24 -25.51 -5.01
CA ASP A 172 -13.87 -26.17 -3.88
C ASP A 172 -13.55 -25.48 -2.54
N GLY A 173 -12.74 -24.42 -2.54
CA GLY A 173 -12.31 -23.75 -1.29
C GLY A 173 -11.40 -24.61 -0.41
N VAL A 174 -10.90 -25.73 -0.93
CA VAL A 174 -10.16 -26.70 -0.14
C VAL A 174 -8.80 -26.12 0.26
N GLY A 175 -8.54 -26.12 1.57
CA GLY A 175 -7.29 -25.64 2.15
C GLY A 175 -7.35 -24.24 2.76
N VAL A 176 -8.50 -23.57 2.72
CA VAL A 176 -8.71 -22.36 3.55
C VAL A 176 -8.78 -22.78 5.02
N PRO A 177 -7.95 -22.21 5.90
CA PRO A 177 -7.95 -22.59 7.30
C PRO A 177 -9.12 -21.95 8.05
N GLU A 178 -9.52 -22.59 9.15
CA GLU A 178 -10.47 -22.00 10.09
C GLU A 178 -9.78 -20.88 10.89
N ILE A 179 -10.48 -19.75 11.03
CA ILE A 179 -10.06 -18.59 11.82
C ILE A 179 -11.12 -18.25 12.87
N GLN A 180 -10.72 -17.61 13.95
CA GLN A 180 -11.59 -17.18 15.05
C GLN A 180 -12.45 -15.98 14.66
N THR A 181 -11.95 -15.13 13.76
CA THR A 181 -12.64 -13.92 13.33
C THR A 181 -13.85 -14.27 12.45
N VAL A 182 -15.05 -13.96 12.94
CA VAL A 182 -16.30 -14.22 12.22
C VAL A 182 -16.54 -13.18 11.13
N MET A 183 -16.46 -13.63 9.87
CA MET A 183 -16.71 -12.79 8.67
C MET A 183 -18.09 -13.04 8.03
N ASP A 184 -18.80 -14.10 8.43
CA ASP A 184 -20.06 -14.51 7.82
C ASP A 184 -21.11 -13.40 7.81
N GLY A 185 -21.66 -13.10 6.63
CA GLY A 185 -22.65 -12.05 6.43
C GLY A 185 -22.13 -10.62 6.63
N ARG A 186 -20.84 -10.41 6.89
CA ARG A 186 -20.24 -9.10 7.15
C ARG A 186 -19.50 -8.55 5.93
N HIS A 187 -19.31 -7.23 5.94
CA HIS A 187 -18.39 -6.59 5.03
C HIS A 187 -16.96 -6.76 5.53
N VAL A 188 -16.03 -7.00 4.61
CA VAL A 188 -14.59 -7.10 4.89
C VAL A 188 -13.87 -6.01 4.11
N LEU A 189 -13.00 -5.26 4.76
CA LEU A 189 -12.13 -4.27 4.14
C LEU A 189 -10.70 -4.81 4.12
N ILE A 190 -10.22 -5.20 2.95
CA ILE A 190 -8.85 -5.69 2.73
C ILE A 190 -7.98 -4.51 2.33
N VAL A 191 -6.94 -4.22 3.12
CA VAL A 191 -6.00 -3.13 2.85
C VAL A 191 -4.65 -3.71 2.49
N VAL A 192 -4.17 -3.37 1.29
CA VAL A 192 -2.82 -3.67 0.83
C VAL A 192 -2.06 -2.37 0.59
N ARG A 193 -0.72 -2.40 0.75
CA ARG A 193 0.13 -1.24 0.48
C ARG A 193 0.47 -1.10 -1.02
N GLY A 194 -0.56 -0.98 -1.86
CA GLY A 194 -0.42 -0.73 -3.30
C GLY A 194 -0.72 0.72 -3.70
N TYR A 195 -1.16 0.96 -4.93
CA TYR A 195 -1.31 2.32 -5.46
C TYR A 195 -2.38 3.14 -4.74
N HIS A 196 -2.05 4.38 -4.38
CA HIS A 196 -2.98 5.34 -3.76
C HIS A 196 -3.73 4.84 -2.51
N TYR A 197 -3.17 3.84 -1.80
CA TYR A 197 -3.85 3.22 -0.67
C TYR A 197 -4.19 4.21 0.44
N LYS A 198 -3.35 5.24 0.67
CA LYS A 198 -3.58 6.26 1.69
C LYS A 198 -4.79 7.12 1.35
N GLU A 199 -4.88 7.57 0.11
CA GLU A 199 -5.98 8.38 -0.40
C GLU A 199 -7.28 7.56 -0.41
N ASP A 200 -7.21 6.32 -0.89
CA ASP A 200 -8.35 5.41 -0.96
C ASP A 200 -8.88 5.07 0.45
N LEU A 201 -7.99 4.75 1.39
CA LEU A 201 -8.37 4.49 2.79
C LEU A 201 -8.98 5.73 3.46
N ALA A 202 -8.43 6.91 3.20
CA ALA A 202 -8.98 8.17 3.70
C ALA A 202 -10.38 8.46 3.13
N ALA A 203 -10.59 8.17 1.84
CA ALA A 203 -11.89 8.34 1.19
C ALA A 203 -12.97 7.40 1.76
N LEU A 204 -12.57 6.23 2.27
CA LEU A 204 -13.49 5.24 2.87
C LEU A 204 -13.86 5.51 4.33
N ARG A 205 -13.33 6.56 4.97
CA ARG A 205 -13.68 6.91 6.37
C ARG A 205 -15.20 6.89 6.67
N PRO A 206 -16.08 7.47 5.83
CA PRO A 206 -17.53 7.41 6.08
C PRO A 206 -18.09 5.99 6.05
N TYR A 207 -17.65 5.19 5.08
CA TYR A 207 -18.05 3.79 4.92
C TYR A 207 -17.60 2.95 6.13
N ILE A 208 -16.34 3.09 6.56
CA ILE A 208 -15.80 2.37 7.72
C ILE A 208 -16.60 2.70 8.98
N ARG A 209 -16.94 3.98 9.18
CA ARG A 209 -17.71 4.43 10.36
C ARG A 209 -19.13 3.86 10.40
N GLU A 210 -19.79 3.76 9.25
CA GLU A 210 -21.18 3.31 9.15
C GLU A 210 -21.30 1.79 9.20
N TYR A 211 -20.53 1.08 8.38
CA TYR A 211 -20.65 -0.38 8.22
C TYR A 211 -19.80 -1.18 9.21
N ARG A 212 -18.77 -0.56 9.81
CA ARG A 212 -17.80 -1.25 10.69
C ARG A 212 -17.35 -2.60 10.11
N PRO A 213 -16.77 -2.60 8.90
CA PRO A 213 -16.32 -3.83 8.27
C PRO A 213 -15.22 -4.50 9.11
N ILE A 214 -15.03 -5.79 8.90
CA ILE A 214 -13.84 -6.50 9.40
C ILE A 214 -12.61 -5.94 8.67
N MET A 215 -11.62 -5.49 9.42
CA MET A 215 -10.41 -4.84 8.90
C MET A 215 -9.32 -5.89 8.69
N VAL A 216 -8.97 -6.17 7.45
CA VAL A 216 -7.91 -7.14 7.10
C VAL A 216 -6.71 -6.41 6.53
N GLY A 217 -5.57 -6.49 7.22
CA GLY A 217 -4.30 -5.94 6.72
C GLY A 217 -3.49 -6.99 5.99
N VAL A 218 -3.10 -6.72 4.74
CA VAL A 218 -2.22 -7.64 3.98
C VAL A 218 -0.80 -7.10 3.97
N ASP A 219 0.13 -7.85 4.55
CA ASP A 219 1.53 -7.45 4.74
C ASP A 219 1.62 -5.99 5.25
N GLY A 220 2.31 -5.09 4.54
CA GLY A 220 2.43 -3.67 4.92
C GLY A 220 1.11 -2.89 4.96
N GLY A 221 0.00 -3.47 4.51
CA GLY A 221 -1.34 -2.93 4.70
C GLY A 221 -1.80 -2.95 6.17
N ALA A 222 -1.26 -3.85 7.00
CA ALA A 222 -1.49 -3.83 8.44
C ALA A 222 -0.90 -2.57 9.10
N ASP A 223 0.32 -2.20 8.70
CA ASP A 223 0.95 -0.95 9.13
C ASP A 223 0.15 0.27 8.65
N ALA A 224 -0.34 0.24 7.39
CA ALA A 224 -1.18 1.30 6.85
C ALA A 224 -2.48 1.53 7.64
N LEU A 225 -3.12 0.44 8.10
CA LEU A 225 -4.30 0.52 8.96
C LEU A 225 -3.97 1.22 10.28
N LEU A 226 -2.90 0.80 10.95
CA LEU A 226 -2.47 1.38 12.23
C LEU A 226 -2.06 2.85 12.08
N GLU A 227 -1.30 3.20 11.04
CA GLU A 227 -0.95 4.58 10.69
C GLU A 227 -2.20 5.45 10.48
N ALA A 228 -3.28 4.88 9.95
CA ALA A 228 -4.56 5.56 9.75
C ALA A 228 -5.47 5.58 11.01
N GLY A 229 -5.03 4.97 12.11
CA GLY A 229 -5.78 4.90 13.37
C GLY A 229 -6.81 3.77 13.46
N TYR A 230 -6.73 2.77 12.57
CA TYR A 230 -7.57 1.59 12.58
C TYR A 230 -6.79 0.37 13.06
N LYS A 231 -7.37 -0.39 13.98
CA LYS A 231 -6.81 -1.68 14.42
C LYS A 231 -7.26 -2.78 13.44
N PRO A 232 -6.34 -3.56 12.85
CA PRO A 232 -6.71 -4.75 12.07
C PRO A 232 -7.38 -5.79 12.96
N ASP A 233 -8.39 -6.48 12.43
CA ASP A 233 -8.98 -7.67 13.02
C ASP A 233 -8.16 -8.92 12.62
N VAL A 234 -7.74 -8.97 11.35
CA VAL A 234 -6.89 -10.05 10.80
C VAL A 234 -5.70 -9.46 10.05
N ILE A 235 -4.54 -10.10 10.15
CA ILE A 235 -3.37 -9.78 9.34
C ILE A 235 -2.96 -11.01 8.54
N VAL A 236 -2.89 -10.87 7.22
CA VAL A 236 -2.53 -11.94 6.28
C VAL A 236 -1.22 -11.59 5.58
N GLY A 237 -0.28 -12.53 5.47
CA GLY A 237 0.98 -12.23 4.80
C GLY A 237 2.10 -13.23 4.99
N ASP A 238 3.22 -13.00 4.30
CA ASP A 238 4.47 -13.73 4.54
C ASP A 238 5.26 -13.15 5.73
N PHE A 239 4.81 -11.98 6.21
CA PHE A 239 5.35 -11.22 7.32
C PHE A 239 6.82 -10.84 7.15
N ASP A 240 7.28 -10.67 5.91
CA ASP A 240 8.63 -10.20 5.61
C ASP A 240 8.80 -8.69 5.86
N SER A 241 7.68 -7.96 5.86
CA SER A 241 7.66 -6.50 5.77
C SER A 241 6.70 -5.78 6.69
N VAL A 242 5.91 -6.54 7.43
CA VAL A 242 5.06 -6.06 8.53
C VAL A 242 5.94 -5.58 9.68
N SER A 243 5.60 -4.49 10.36
CA SER A 243 6.31 -4.10 11.59
C SER A 243 5.99 -5.01 12.78
N ASP A 244 6.88 -5.09 13.76
CA ASP A 244 6.60 -5.84 14.99
C ASP A 244 5.41 -5.24 15.76
N GLY A 245 5.22 -3.92 15.68
CA GLY A 245 4.05 -3.24 16.25
C GLY A 245 2.73 -3.69 15.61
N ALA A 246 2.72 -3.94 14.31
CA ALA A 246 1.56 -4.49 13.62
C ALA A 246 1.32 -5.96 13.97
N LEU A 247 2.36 -6.80 14.03
CA LEU A 247 2.20 -8.21 14.41
C LEU A 247 1.74 -8.39 15.87
N THR A 248 2.07 -7.44 16.75
CA THR A 248 1.73 -7.48 18.19
C THR A 248 0.48 -6.68 18.53
N CYS A 249 -0.23 -6.10 17.55
CA CYS A 249 -1.39 -5.24 17.82
C CYS A 249 -2.63 -6.01 18.35
N GLY A 250 -2.57 -7.33 18.38
CA GLY A 250 -3.65 -8.22 18.82
C GLY A 250 -4.71 -8.48 17.75
N ALA A 251 -4.29 -8.49 16.48
CA ALA A 251 -5.07 -9.03 15.37
C ALA A 251 -4.84 -10.55 15.29
N GLU A 252 -5.77 -11.28 14.70
CA GLU A 252 -5.56 -12.68 14.35
C GLU A 252 -4.57 -12.78 13.19
N LEU A 253 -3.54 -13.62 13.32
CA LEU A 253 -2.44 -13.71 12.36
C LEU A 253 -2.62 -14.93 11.46
N VAL A 254 -2.64 -14.71 10.15
CA VAL A 254 -2.70 -15.76 9.12
C VAL A 254 -1.42 -15.69 8.28
N VAL A 255 -0.53 -16.64 8.52
CA VAL A 255 0.74 -16.74 7.80
C VAL A 255 0.52 -17.44 6.48
N HIS A 256 0.86 -16.75 5.40
CA HIS A 256 0.97 -17.34 4.07
C HIS A 256 2.15 -18.32 4.05
N ALA A 257 1.85 -19.60 3.80
CA ALA A 257 2.83 -20.66 3.65
C ALA A 257 2.95 -21.09 2.19
N TYR A 258 4.16 -21.47 1.78
CA TYR A 258 4.36 -22.21 0.54
C TYR A 258 3.70 -23.59 0.65
N ARG A 259 3.35 -24.19 -0.49
CA ARG A 259 2.74 -25.53 -0.53
C ARG A 259 3.59 -26.65 0.07
N ASP A 260 4.91 -26.48 0.11
CA ASP A 260 5.81 -27.41 0.80
C ASP A 260 5.79 -27.25 2.34
N GLY A 261 4.89 -26.41 2.87
CA GLY A 261 4.72 -26.16 4.29
C GLY A 261 5.71 -25.15 4.85
N ARG A 262 6.65 -24.64 4.04
CA ARG A 262 7.58 -23.61 4.51
C ARG A 262 6.83 -22.30 4.73
N ALA A 263 6.95 -21.76 5.94
CA ALA A 263 6.32 -20.52 6.35
C ALA A 263 7.36 -19.65 7.09
N PRO A 264 8.21 -18.90 6.38
CA PRO A 264 9.23 -18.06 7.02
C PRO A 264 8.65 -17.06 8.03
N GLY A 265 7.44 -16.55 7.76
CA GLY A 265 6.72 -15.66 8.66
C GLY A 265 6.38 -16.30 10.01
N LEU A 266 6.18 -17.63 10.07
CA LEU A 266 5.79 -18.33 11.30
C LEU A 266 6.89 -18.27 12.36
N GLU A 267 8.15 -18.45 11.97
CA GLU A 267 9.28 -18.34 12.90
C GLU A 267 9.37 -16.94 13.51
N ARG A 268 9.08 -15.91 12.71
CA ARG A 268 9.04 -14.52 13.18
C ARG A 268 7.91 -14.30 14.19
N VAL A 269 6.73 -14.85 13.94
CA VAL A 269 5.58 -14.73 14.84
C VAL A 269 5.85 -15.41 16.19
N HIS A 270 6.38 -16.63 16.17
CA HIS A 270 6.74 -17.34 17.40
C HIS A 270 7.82 -16.62 18.21
N LYS A 271 8.81 -16.00 17.55
CA LYS A 271 9.84 -15.17 18.21
C LYS A 271 9.24 -13.96 18.93
N LEU A 272 8.11 -13.44 18.47
CA LEU A 272 7.37 -12.36 19.11
C LEU A 272 6.40 -12.86 20.20
N GLY A 273 6.32 -14.17 20.44
CA GLY A 273 5.47 -14.76 21.48
C GLY A 273 4.00 -14.87 21.11
N HIS A 274 3.68 -14.88 19.80
CA HIS A 274 2.34 -15.03 19.28
C HIS A 274 2.17 -16.34 18.52
N ASP A 275 0.92 -16.74 18.30
CA ASP A 275 0.54 -17.86 17.44
C ASP A 275 -0.04 -17.33 16.12
N ALA A 276 0.02 -18.15 15.07
CA ALA A 276 -0.61 -17.85 13.78
C ALA A 276 -1.20 -19.10 13.13
N VAL A 277 -2.25 -18.86 12.34
CA VAL A 277 -2.87 -19.86 11.48
C VAL A 277 -2.09 -19.93 10.17
N LEU A 278 -1.78 -21.13 9.70
CA LEU A 278 -1.10 -21.31 8.41
C LEU A 278 -2.11 -21.45 7.28
N PHE A 279 -1.89 -20.69 6.21
CA PHE A 279 -2.63 -20.85 4.95
C PHE A 279 -1.65 -21.25 3.83
N PRO A 280 -1.54 -22.55 3.50
CA PRO A 280 -0.70 -23.04 2.41
C PRO A 280 -1.38 -22.87 1.05
N ALA A 281 -0.95 -21.88 0.27
CA ALA A 281 -1.49 -21.62 -1.07
C ALA A 281 -0.40 -21.09 -2.00
N ALA A 282 -0.48 -21.41 -3.30
CA ALA A 282 0.45 -20.86 -4.29
C ALA A 282 0.01 -19.50 -4.84
N ALA A 283 -0.60 -18.64 -4.01
CA ALA A 283 -1.20 -17.37 -4.42
C ALA A 283 -0.47 -16.17 -3.81
N THR A 284 -0.78 -14.93 -4.22
CA THR A 284 -0.24 -13.76 -3.51
C THR A 284 -0.92 -13.59 -2.15
N SER A 285 -0.27 -12.92 -1.18
CA SER A 285 -0.89 -12.63 0.14
C SER A 285 -2.23 -11.90 0.02
N GLU A 286 -2.39 -11.04 -1.00
CA GLU A 286 -3.63 -10.32 -1.31
C GLU A 286 -4.75 -11.29 -1.71
N ASP A 287 -4.44 -12.24 -2.59
CA ASP A 287 -5.39 -13.23 -3.07
C ASP A 287 -5.81 -14.19 -1.94
N ILE A 288 -4.85 -14.56 -1.08
CA ILE A 288 -5.11 -15.39 0.10
C ILE A 288 -6.09 -14.69 1.05
N ALA A 289 -5.92 -13.40 1.29
CA ALA A 289 -6.85 -12.62 2.10
C ALA A 289 -8.26 -12.57 1.47
N MET A 290 -8.35 -12.44 0.14
CA MET A 290 -9.63 -12.46 -0.58
C MET A 290 -10.31 -13.83 -0.50
N LEU A 291 -9.56 -14.92 -0.74
CA LEU A 291 -10.06 -16.28 -0.66
C LEU A 291 -10.49 -16.65 0.75
N LEU A 292 -9.71 -16.26 1.76
CA LEU A 292 -10.06 -16.44 3.17
C LEU A 292 -11.40 -15.77 3.50
N ALA A 293 -11.55 -14.50 3.11
CA ALA A 293 -12.77 -13.73 3.37
C ALA A 293 -13.99 -14.32 2.65
N ASP A 294 -13.84 -14.78 1.40
CA ASP A 294 -14.94 -15.37 0.62
C ASP A 294 -15.42 -16.70 1.25
N GLU A 295 -14.48 -17.58 1.60
CA GLU A 295 -14.80 -18.88 2.22
C GLU A 295 -15.32 -18.77 3.66
N THR A 296 -14.95 -17.72 4.39
CA THR A 296 -15.54 -17.42 5.71
C THR A 296 -16.88 -16.68 5.64
N GLY A 297 -17.48 -16.56 4.45
CA GLY A 297 -18.85 -16.09 4.27
C GLY A 297 -19.02 -14.58 4.18
N ALA A 298 -17.97 -13.83 3.84
CA ALA A 298 -18.08 -12.38 3.65
C ALA A 298 -19.17 -12.03 2.63
N ALA A 299 -20.06 -11.11 3.01
CA ALA A 299 -21.14 -10.64 2.13
C ALA A 299 -20.63 -9.67 1.06
N LEU A 300 -19.60 -8.89 1.40
CA LEU A 300 -18.95 -7.94 0.52
C LEU A 300 -17.48 -7.77 0.92
N ILE A 301 -16.60 -7.79 -0.07
CA ILE A 301 -15.16 -7.59 0.11
C ILE A 301 -14.78 -6.29 -0.60
N VAL A 302 -14.38 -5.30 0.18
CA VAL A 302 -13.87 -4.02 -0.32
C VAL A 302 -12.36 -4.05 -0.28
N ALA A 303 -11.71 -3.81 -1.41
CA ALA A 303 -10.27 -3.90 -1.52
C ALA A 303 -9.63 -2.53 -1.74
N VAL A 304 -8.62 -2.18 -0.93
CA VAL A 304 -7.93 -0.89 -0.89
C VAL A 304 -6.49 -1.05 -1.34
N GLY A 305 -6.03 -0.20 -2.26
CA GLY A 305 -4.67 -0.26 -2.79
C GLY A 305 -4.45 -1.41 -3.78
N THR A 306 -5.53 -2.03 -4.26
CA THR A 306 -5.40 -3.15 -5.19
C THR A 306 -5.13 -2.70 -6.62
N HIS A 307 -4.57 -3.61 -7.42
CA HIS A 307 -4.05 -3.32 -8.74
C HIS A 307 -5.19 -3.49 -9.75
N ALA A 308 -5.54 -2.45 -10.50
CA ALA A 308 -6.73 -2.43 -11.34
C ALA A 308 -6.42 -2.41 -12.84
N THR A 309 -5.15 -2.38 -13.24
CA THR A 309 -4.76 -2.29 -14.65
C THR A 309 -3.79 -3.38 -15.07
N LEU A 310 -3.80 -3.74 -16.36
CA LEU A 310 -2.91 -4.77 -16.93
C LEU A 310 -1.43 -4.51 -16.63
N ILE A 311 -1.01 -3.24 -16.64
CA ILE A 311 0.39 -2.85 -16.35
C ILE A 311 0.72 -3.15 -14.89
N GLU A 312 -0.14 -2.75 -13.96
CA GLU A 312 0.04 -3.03 -12.54
C GLU A 312 0.01 -4.54 -12.22
N PHE A 313 -0.73 -5.32 -13.02
CA PHE A 313 -0.67 -6.79 -12.95
C PHE A 313 0.68 -7.33 -13.42
N LEU A 314 1.26 -6.77 -14.48
CA LEU A 314 2.56 -7.18 -15.01
C LEU A 314 3.72 -6.84 -14.06
N ASP A 315 3.61 -5.74 -13.30
CA ASP A 315 4.58 -5.35 -12.25
C ASP A 315 4.78 -6.46 -11.20
N LYS A 316 3.71 -7.14 -10.78
CA LYS A 316 3.78 -8.24 -9.77
C LYS A 316 4.49 -9.50 -10.27
N GLY A 317 4.82 -9.57 -11.56
CA GLY A 317 5.51 -10.70 -12.16
C GLY A 317 4.63 -11.95 -12.36
N ARG A 318 5.22 -12.95 -13.02
CA ARG A 318 4.49 -14.04 -13.70
C ARG A 318 3.67 -14.95 -12.77
N ALA A 319 4.19 -15.27 -11.58
CA ALA A 319 3.54 -16.24 -10.68
C ALA A 319 2.30 -15.69 -9.98
N GLY A 320 2.31 -14.41 -9.58
CA GLY A 320 1.18 -13.77 -8.90
C GLY A 320 0.05 -13.32 -9.83
N MET A 321 0.31 -13.18 -11.13
CA MET A 321 -0.73 -12.71 -12.07
C MET A 321 -1.90 -13.69 -12.21
N ALA A 322 -1.61 -14.98 -12.34
CA ALA A 322 -2.65 -15.99 -12.54
C ALA A 322 -3.57 -16.10 -11.32
N SER A 323 -2.98 -16.12 -10.12
CA SER A 323 -3.73 -16.19 -8.86
C SER A 323 -4.64 -14.98 -8.68
N THR A 324 -4.13 -13.76 -8.91
CA THR A 324 -4.95 -12.55 -8.74
C THR A 324 -6.07 -12.47 -9.76
N PHE A 325 -5.81 -12.81 -11.02
CA PHE A 325 -6.86 -12.81 -12.04
C PHE A 325 -7.98 -13.82 -11.72
N LEU A 326 -7.63 -15.06 -11.40
CA LEU A 326 -8.61 -16.12 -11.15
C LEU A 326 -9.36 -15.92 -9.83
N THR A 327 -8.69 -15.43 -8.80
CA THR A 327 -9.32 -15.09 -7.51
C THR A 327 -10.39 -14.03 -7.74
N ARG A 328 -10.08 -12.96 -8.47
CA ARG A 328 -11.07 -11.92 -8.80
C ARG A 328 -12.24 -12.45 -9.63
N LEU A 329 -11.97 -13.33 -10.59
CA LEU A 329 -13.04 -13.98 -11.36
C LEU A 329 -13.96 -14.83 -10.48
N ARG A 330 -13.41 -15.55 -9.50
CA ARG A 330 -14.18 -16.34 -8.54
C ARG A 330 -15.05 -15.45 -7.65
N LEU A 331 -14.47 -14.41 -7.03
CA LEU A 331 -15.20 -13.52 -6.14
C LEU A 331 -16.31 -12.74 -6.86
N GLY A 332 -16.14 -12.48 -8.15
CA GLY A 332 -17.17 -11.89 -9.00
C GLY A 332 -17.74 -10.59 -8.43
N SER A 333 -19.04 -10.55 -8.16
CA SER A 333 -19.74 -9.36 -7.66
C SER A 333 -19.52 -9.08 -6.17
N LYS A 334 -18.95 -10.02 -5.39
CA LYS A 334 -18.64 -9.79 -3.98
C LYS A 334 -17.44 -8.86 -3.78
N LEU A 335 -16.56 -8.73 -4.78
CA LEU A 335 -15.37 -7.90 -4.71
C LEU A 335 -15.62 -6.52 -5.32
N ILE A 336 -15.37 -5.45 -4.56
CA ILE A 336 -15.47 -4.07 -5.02
C ILE A 336 -14.19 -3.31 -4.66
N ASP A 337 -13.67 -2.52 -5.60
CA ASP A 337 -12.54 -1.64 -5.35
C ASP A 337 -12.94 -0.40 -4.51
N ALA A 338 -12.03 0.06 -3.65
CA ALA A 338 -12.20 1.25 -2.82
C ALA A 338 -12.69 2.49 -3.60
N LYS A 339 -12.21 2.68 -4.84
CA LYS A 339 -12.64 3.78 -5.72
C LYS A 339 -14.09 3.62 -6.18
N GLY A 340 -14.54 2.38 -6.37
CA GLY A 340 -15.94 2.09 -6.66
C GLY A 340 -16.85 2.46 -5.49
N VAL A 341 -16.46 2.06 -4.28
CA VAL A 341 -17.20 2.39 -3.05
C VAL A 341 -17.23 3.89 -2.82
N SER A 342 -16.09 4.59 -2.88
CA SER A 342 -16.04 6.03 -2.61
C SER A 342 -16.83 6.88 -3.62
N ARG A 343 -16.94 6.44 -4.88
CA ARG A 343 -17.74 7.13 -5.90
C ARG A 343 -19.24 6.92 -5.73
N LEU A 344 -19.65 5.71 -5.34
CA LEU A 344 -21.06 5.35 -5.16
C LEU A 344 -21.60 5.78 -3.79
N TYR A 345 -20.73 5.86 -2.79
CA TYR A 345 -21.09 6.16 -1.43
C TYR A 345 -20.93 7.66 -1.14
N ARG A 346 -21.96 8.44 -1.49
CA ARG A 346 -22.11 9.82 -1.02
C ARG A 346 -22.87 9.83 0.31
N SER A 347 -22.34 10.61 1.25
CA SER A 347 -22.81 10.71 2.65
C SER A 347 -24.33 10.76 2.79
N ARG A 348 -24.89 9.86 3.61
CA ARG A 348 -26.22 10.09 4.21
C ARG A 348 -26.12 11.23 5.23
N ILE A 349 -27.19 12.01 5.33
CA ILE A 349 -27.33 13.22 6.16
C ILE A 349 -26.78 12.97 7.57
N SER A 350 -25.94 13.88 8.07
CA SER A 350 -25.33 13.71 9.40
C SER A 350 -26.40 13.61 10.49
N THR A 351 -26.19 12.73 11.48
CA THR A 351 -27.08 12.62 12.65
C THR A 351 -27.25 13.95 13.37
N ALA A 352 -26.22 14.80 13.39
CA ALA A 352 -26.31 16.16 13.92
C ALA A 352 -27.30 17.01 13.11
N SER A 353 -27.28 16.92 11.78
CA SER A 353 -28.25 17.62 10.91
C SER A 353 -29.68 17.12 11.14
N LEU A 354 -29.85 15.81 11.37
CA LEU A 354 -31.13 15.19 11.72
C LEU A 354 -31.63 15.65 13.10
N LEU A 355 -30.74 15.70 14.10
CA LEU A 355 -31.05 16.23 15.43
C LEU A 355 -31.39 17.72 15.39
N LEU A 356 -30.69 18.51 14.58
CA LEU A 356 -30.94 19.94 14.41
C LEU A 356 -32.29 20.17 13.70
N LEU A 357 -32.66 19.31 12.75
CA LEU A 357 -33.99 19.30 12.13
C LEU A 357 -35.09 18.96 13.15
N VAL A 358 -34.89 17.93 13.97
CA VAL A 358 -35.85 17.56 15.04
C VAL A 358 -35.96 18.69 16.06
N ALA A 359 -34.83 19.25 16.51
CA ALA A 359 -34.81 20.38 17.44
C ALA A 359 -35.52 21.61 16.86
N SER A 360 -35.28 21.94 15.59
CA SER A 360 -35.98 23.03 14.89
C SER A 360 -37.50 22.80 14.85
N THR A 361 -37.91 21.56 14.56
CA THR A 361 -39.33 21.17 14.58
C THR A 361 -39.94 21.32 15.97
N LEU A 362 -39.26 20.84 17.02
CA LEU A 362 -39.72 20.96 18.41
C LEU A 362 -39.81 22.42 18.86
N VAL A 363 -38.83 23.25 18.52
CA VAL A 363 -38.86 24.70 18.80
C VAL A 363 -40.04 25.34 18.09
N THR A 364 -40.28 24.99 16.83
CA THR A 364 -41.42 25.51 16.05
C THR A 364 -42.75 25.12 16.69
N ILE A 365 -42.92 23.85 17.09
CA ILE A 365 -44.11 23.38 17.81
C ILE A 365 -44.28 24.15 19.13
N GLY A 366 -43.20 24.32 19.89
CA GLY A 366 -43.22 25.07 21.15
C GLY A 366 -43.67 26.52 20.95
N VAL A 367 -43.16 27.20 19.92
CA VAL A 367 -43.56 28.57 19.57
C VAL A 367 -45.03 28.62 19.17
N VAL A 368 -45.50 27.67 18.35
CA VAL A 368 -46.91 27.59 17.92
C VAL A 368 -47.83 27.36 19.12
N LEU A 369 -47.51 26.43 20.02
CA LEU A 369 -48.32 26.18 21.22
C LEU A 369 -48.38 27.40 22.15
N PHE A 370 -47.28 28.15 22.26
CA PHE A 370 -47.24 29.34 23.11
C PHE A 370 -48.03 30.54 22.51
N LYS A 371 -48.04 30.68 21.18
CA LYS A 371 -48.67 31.81 20.50
C LYS A 371 -50.11 31.54 20.04
N ALA A 372 -50.49 30.28 19.81
CA ALA A 372 -51.83 29.93 19.37
C ALA A 372 -52.83 29.95 20.55
N PRO A 373 -54.01 30.60 20.41
CA PRO A 373 -55.04 30.63 21.45
C PRO A 373 -55.53 29.24 21.87
N VAL A 374 -55.53 28.27 20.94
CA VAL A 374 -55.91 26.87 21.17
C VAL A 374 -54.80 26.08 21.89
N GLY A 375 -53.53 26.52 21.80
CA GLY A 375 -52.39 25.82 22.42
C GLY A 375 -52.44 25.83 23.95
N LYS A 376 -53.02 26.87 24.55
CA LYS A 376 -53.25 26.94 26.01
C LYS A 376 -54.21 25.83 26.49
N ILE A 377 -55.25 25.54 25.72
CA ILE A 377 -56.24 24.49 26.05
C ILE A 377 -55.60 23.10 26.05
N TRP A 378 -54.68 22.84 25.11
CA TRP A 378 -53.94 21.57 25.06
C TRP A 378 -52.89 21.45 26.16
N LEU A 379 -52.19 22.53 26.50
CA LEU A 379 -51.22 22.57 27.60
C LEU A 379 -51.90 22.31 28.95
N ASP A 380 -53.04 22.94 29.20
CA ASP A 380 -53.82 22.75 30.43
C ASP A 380 -54.33 21.29 30.53
N GLY A 381 -54.81 20.71 29.42
CA GLY A 381 -55.23 19.30 29.39
C GLY A 381 -54.09 18.28 29.59
N LEU A 382 -52.88 18.58 29.12
CA LEU A 382 -51.69 17.75 29.31
C LEU A 382 -51.20 17.84 30.77
N GLN A 383 -51.33 19.01 31.39
CA GLN A 383 -51.00 19.23 32.79
C GLN A 383 -52.00 18.51 33.71
N ASP A 384 -53.29 18.51 33.38
CA ASP A 384 -54.33 17.80 34.13
C ASP A 384 -54.19 16.28 34.01
N THR A 385 -53.86 15.75 32.82
CA THR A 385 -53.59 14.31 32.64
C THR A 385 -52.30 13.86 33.31
N TRP A 386 -51.25 14.68 33.29
CA TRP A 386 -50.00 14.41 34.01
C TRP A 386 -50.21 14.45 35.52
N ASN A 387 -50.93 15.44 36.04
CA ASN A 387 -51.31 15.51 37.44
C ASN A 387 -52.20 14.33 37.84
N GLY A 388 -53.16 13.94 36.99
CA GLY A 388 -53.98 12.75 37.19
C GLY A 388 -53.16 11.46 37.20
N PHE A 389 -52.15 11.33 36.34
CA PHE A 389 -51.22 10.22 36.33
C PHE A 389 -50.33 10.18 37.58
N ILE A 390 -49.77 11.32 37.99
CA ILE A 390 -49.01 11.45 39.25
C ILE A 390 -49.88 11.08 40.46
N PHE A 391 -51.13 11.56 40.51
CA PHE A 391 -52.08 11.20 41.57
C PHE A 391 -52.43 9.71 41.58
N TRP A 392 -52.60 9.10 40.40
CA TRP A 392 -52.82 7.67 40.27
C TRP A 392 -51.61 6.84 40.72
N VAL A 393 -50.39 7.26 40.36
CA VAL A 393 -49.15 6.61 40.81
C VAL A 393 -48.96 6.77 42.32
N VAL A 394 -49.21 7.95 42.88
CA VAL A 394 -49.10 8.19 44.33
C VAL A 394 -50.16 7.39 45.10
N GLY A 395 -51.39 7.27 44.56
CA GLY A 395 -52.46 6.44 45.13
C GLY A 395 -52.25 4.93 45.01
N LEU A 396 -51.28 4.47 44.21
CA LEU A 396 -50.86 3.07 44.14
C LEU A 396 -49.83 2.69 45.22
N PHE A 397 -49.21 3.68 45.87
CA PHE A 397 -48.20 3.49 46.93
C PHE A 397 -48.67 3.97 48.31
N SER A 398 -49.96 4.30 48.47
CA SER A 398 -50.66 4.53 49.74
C SER A 398 -51.76 3.49 49.90
#